data_AF-A0A750E4J4-F1
#
_entry.id   AF-A0A750E4J4-F1
#
_cell.length_a   1.000
_cell.length_b   1.000
_cell.length_c   1.000
_cell.angle_alpha   90.00
_cell.angle_beta   90.00
_cell.angle_gamma   90.00
#
_symmetry.space_group_name_H-M   'P 1'
#
loop_
_entity.id
_entity.type
_entity.pdbx_description
1 polymer ?
#
loop_
_entity_poly.entity_id
_entity_poly.type
_entity_poly.pdbx_seq_one_letter_code
_entity_poly.pdbx_strand_id
1 'polypeptide(L)'
;WSAATNTGDCSAATNTGDRSAATNTGNWSAATNTGDWSAATNTGDRSAATNTGNRSSATNTGDWSAATNTGDLSAAEVSGSQSVAASLGIKGKSRASEGGAIVLCYRDKNGELIHIRASKVGENGIMPNTWYQLNEDGEFVECE
;
A
#
# COMPACT_ATOMS: atom_id res chain seq x y z
N TRP A 1 7.60 -16.10 12.05
CA TRP A 1 8.25 -14.79 12.21
C TRP A 1 9.59 -14.82 11.50
N SER A 2 9.65 -14.16 10.33
CA SER A 2 10.86 -13.90 9.57
C SER A 2 10.97 -12.39 9.32
N ALA A 3 12.18 -11.87 9.17
CA ALA A 3 12.40 -10.47 8.83
C ALA A 3 13.58 -10.32 7.86
N ALA A 4 13.46 -9.42 6.89
CA ALA A 4 14.57 -8.97 6.06
C ALA A 4 14.68 -7.45 6.16
N THR A 5 15.88 -6.96 6.43
CA THR A 5 16.17 -5.52 6.51
C THR A 5 17.36 -5.22 5.62
N ASN A 6 17.23 -4.20 4.78
CA ASN A 6 18.35 -3.69 3.99
C ASN A 6 18.47 -2.17 4.15
N THR A 7 19.68 -1.65 3.99
CA THR A 7 19.98 -0.22 4.01
C THR A 7 20.95 0.11 2.89
N GLY A 8 20.80 1.29 2.30
CA GLY A 8 21.65 1.78 1.21
C GLY A 8 20.89 2.05 -0.08
N ASP A 9 21.41 2.97 -0.89
CA ASP A 9 20.80 3.37 -2.14
C ASP A 9 20.81 2.22 -3.16
N CYS A 10 19.78 2.16 -4.00
CA CYS A 10 19.61 1.11 -5.02
C CYS A 10 19.57 -0.31 -4.42
N SER A 11 18.99 -0.47 -3.23
CA SER A 11 18.92 -1.76 -2.52
C SER A 11 17.54 -2.40 -2.57
N ALA A 12 17.47 -3.69 -2.23
CA ALA A 12 16.22 -4.42 -2.10
C ALA A 12 16.20 -5.23 -0.80
N ALA A 13 15.07 -5.19 -0.09
CA ALA A 13 14.77 -6.10 1.01
C ALA A 13 13.60 -6.98 0.58
N THR A 14 13.81 -8.29 0.50
CA THR A 14 12.76 -9.26 0.15
C THR A 14 12.61 -10.27 1.27
N ASN A 15 11.37 -10.53 1.68
CA ASN A 15 11.07 -11.56 2.64
C ASN A 15 9.85 -12.38 2.21
N THR A 16 9.74 -13.60 2.74
CA THR A 16 8.59 -14.47 2.56
C THR A 16 8.32 -15.23 3.85
N GLY A 17 7.04 -15.44 4.14
CA GLY A 17 6.58 -16.32 5.21
C GLY A 17 5.40 -15.73 5.97
N ASP A 18 4.70 -16.60 6.68
CA ASP A 18 3.58 -16.20 7.54
C ASP A 18 4.12 -15.41 8.74
N ARG A 19 3.52 -14.25 8.99
CA ARG A 19 3.98 -13.26 9.97
C ARG A 19 5.41 -12.83 9.69
N SER A 20 5.60 -12.08 8.62
CA SER A 20 6.91 -11.65 8.13
C SER A 20 7.00 -10.14 7.94
N ALA A 21 8.22 -9.59 7.93
CA ALA A 21 8.46 -8.19 7.61
C ALA A 21 9.59 -8.03 6.57
N ALA A 22 9.45 -7.11 5.62
CA ALA A 22 10.54 -6.65 4.77
C ALA A 22 10.67 -5.13 4.92
N THR A 23 11.84 -4.65 5.32
CA THR A 23 12.10 -3.23 5.57
C THR A 23 13.29 -2.74 4.74
N ASN A 24 13.12 -1.62 4.04
CA ASN A 24 14.21 -0.93 3.34
C ASN A 24 14.17 0.57 3.60
N THR A 25 15.32 1.24 3.58
CA THR A 25 15.43 2.68 3.90
C THR A 25 16.22 3.51 2.88
N GLY A 26 16.80 2.91 1.83
CA GLY A 26 17.61 3.66 0.86
C GLY A 26 16.82 4.29 -0.29
N ASN A 27 17.39 5.28 -0.98
CA ASN A 27 16.75 5.87 -2.16
C ASN A 27 16.79 4.89 -3.34
N TRP A 28 15.83 5.00 -4.26
CA TRP A 28 15.69 4.08 -5.40
C TRP A 28 15.65 2.60 -4.98
N SER A 29 14.97 2.32 -3.87
CA SER A 29 14.97 0.99 -3.27
C SER A 29 13.62 0.30 -3.34
N ALA A 30 13.61 -0.99 -3.00
CA ALA A 30 12.40 -1.79 -2.91
C ALA A 30 12.33 -2.54 -1.56
N ALA A 31 11.14 -2.58 -0.96
CA ALA A 31 10.78 -3.50 0.10
C ALA A 31 9.65 -4.39 -0.40
N THR A 32 9.88 -5.69 -0.50
CA THR A 32 8.90 -6.65 -1.01
C THR A 32 8.67 -7.75 0.01
N ASN A 33 7.41 -7.99 0.36
CA ASN A 33 7.05 -9.07 1.26
C ASN A 33 5.87 -9.89 0.74
N THR A 34 5.83 -11.15 1.15
CA THR A 34 4.79 -12.12 0.77
C THR A 34 4.52 -13.05 1.95
N GLY A 35 3.24 -13.19 2.31
CA GLY A 35 2.80 -14.10 3.36
C GLY A 35 1.71 -13.50 4.24
N ASP A 36 0.90 -14.34 4.88
CA ASP A 36 -0.23 -13.86 5.67
C ASP A 36 0.26 -13.09 6.90
N TRP A 37 -0.43 -12.00 7.25
CA TRP A 37 -0.08 -11.12 8.37
C TRP A 37 1.31 -10.51 8.25
N SER A 38 1.65 -9.99 7.07
CA SER A 38 2.98 -9.48 6.78
C SER A 38 3.01 -7.96 6.60
N ALA A 39 4.21 -7.38 6.64
CA ALA A 39 4.44 -5.97 6.38
C ALA A 39 5.58 -5.76 5.38
N ALA A 40 5.41 -4.84 4.43
CA ALA A 40 6.48 -4.31 3.59
C ALA A 40 6.59 -2.80 3.85
N THR A 41 7.75 -2.36 4.33
CA THR A 41 7.99 -0.95 4.69
C THR A 41 9.18 -0.41 3.93
N ASN A 42 9.00 0.70 3.22
CA ASN A 42 10.09 1.45 2.61
C ASN A 42 10.09 2.91 3.07
N THR A 43 11.26 3.52 3.24
CA THR A 43 11.36 4.93 3.65
C THR A 43 12.16 5.81 2.70
N GLY A 44 12.77 5.26 1.66
CA GLY A 44 13.57 6.06 0.72
C GLY A 44 12.76 6.74 -0.37
N ASP A 45 13.32 7.77 -0.99
CA ASP A 45 12.67 8.47 -2.10
C ASP A 45 12.75 7.66 -3.39
N ARG A 46 11.77 7.85 -4.27
CA ARG A 46 11.64 7.14 -5.56
C ARG A 46 11.67 5.63 -5.36
N SER A 47 10.97 5.15 -4.35
CA SER A 47 11.04 3.77 -3.89
C SER A 47 9.69 3.07 -3.99
N ALA A 48 9.70 1.75 -3.78
CA ALA A 48 8.51 0.93 -3.75
C ALA A 48 8.43 0.09 -2.46
N ALA A 49 7.23 0.02 -1.90
CA ALA A 49 6.85 -0.97 -0.89
C ALA A 49 5.75 -1.85 -1.48
N THR A 50 5.96 -3.16 -1.57
CA THR A 50 5.01 -4.10 -2.17
C THR A 50 4.73 -5.26 -1.23
N ASN A 51 3.45 -5.51 -0.98
CA ASN A 51 3.00 -6.65 -0.21
C ASN A 51 1.88 -7.41 -0.93
N THR A 52 1.93 -8.74 -0.90
CA THR A 52 0.98 -9.64 -1.56
C THR A 52 0.24 -10.56 -0.58
N GLY A 53 0.52 -10.48 0.72
CA GLY A 53 -0.10 -11.33 1.73
C GLY A 53 -1.49 -10.88 2.19
N ASN A 54 -2.29 -11.80 2.75
CA ASN A 54 -3.58 -11.44 3.34
C ASN A 54 -3.39 -10.78 4.71
N ARG A 55 -4.30 -9.88 5.10
CA ARG A 55 -4.27 -9.11 6.34
C ARG A 55 -2.92 -8.42 6.55
N SER A 56 -2.41 -7.83 5.49
CA SER A 56 -1.04 -7.32 5.42
C SER A 56 -1.00 -5.81 5.18
N SER A 57 0.16 -5.21 5.38
CA SER A 57 0.39 -3.79 5.15
C SER A 57 1.54 -3.55 4.17
N ALA A 58 1.37 -2.55 3.29
CA ALA A 58 2.43 -1.97 2.49
C ALA A 58 2.53 -0.48 2.84
N THR A 59 3.69 -0.01 3.28
CA THR A 59 3.89 1.37 3.75
C THR A 59 5.12 1.96 3.07
N ASN A 60 4.98 3.16 2.50
CA ASN A 60 6.09 3.90 1.95
C ASN A 60 6.10 5.35 2.45
N THR A 61 7.20 5.81 3.04
CA THR A 61 7.28 7.17 3.59
C THR A 61 8.06 8.15 2.72
N GLY A 62 8.71 7.71 1.64
CA GLY A 62 9.50 8.57 0.76
C GLY A 62 8.66 9.32 -0.27
N ASP A 63 9.25 10.35 -0.86
CA ASP A 63 8.65 11.15 -1.93
C ASP A 63 8.73 10.42 -3.27
N TRP A 64 7.80 10.72 -4.19
CA TRP A 64 7.71 10.09 -5.52
C TRP A 64 7.70 8.57 -5.49
N SER A 65 7.02 8.00 -4.49
CA SER A 65 7.11 6.59 -4.15
C SER A 65 5.77 5.88 -4.30
N ALA A 66 5.80 4.56 -4.23
CA ALA A 66 4.60 3.73 -4.29
C ALA A 66 4.52 2.77 -3.09
N ALA A 67 3.31 2.62 -2.56
CA ALA A 67 2.95 1.51 -1.68
C ALA A 67 1.86 0.70 -2.37
N THR A 68 2.06 -0.61 -2.52
CA THR A 68 1.11 -1.49 -3.22
C THR A 68 0.80 -2.71 -2.39
N ASN A 69 -0.49 -2.95 -2.17
CA ASN A 69 -0.99 -4.15 -1.54
C ASN A 69 -1.98 -4.87 -2.47
N THR A 70 -1.86 -6.19 -2.58
CA THR A 70 -2.74 -7.01 -3.42
C THR A 70 -3.50 -8.09 -2.65
N GLY A 71 -3.23 -8.27 -1.34
CA GLY A 71 -3.88 -9.30 -0.54
C GLY A 71 -5.21 -8.85 0.07
N ASP A 72 -5.96 -9.81 0.60
CA ASP A 72 -7.28 -9.56 1.18
C ASP A 72 -7.18 -8.88 2.54
N LEU A 73 -8.14 -8.02 2.89
CA LEU A 73 -8.19 -7.28 4.16
C LEU A 73 -6.91 -6.50 4.45
N SER A 74 -6.32 -5.94 3.39
CA SER A 74 -4.98 -5.38 3.46
C SER A 74 -4.95 -3.88 3.24
N ALA A 75 -3.84 -3.26 3.64
CA ALA A 75 -3.68 -1.81 3.65
C ALA A 75 -2.48 -1.37 2.81
N ALA A 76 -2.61 -0.23 2.12
CA ALA A 76 -1.53 0.48 1.46
C ALA A 76 -1.47 1.94 1.95
N GLU A 77 -0.29 2.41 2.32
CA GLU A 77 -0.08 3.76 2.84
C GLU A 77 1.12 4.44 2.22
N VAL A 78 0.94 5.70 1.83
CA VAL A 78 2.04 6.60 1.50
C VAL A 78 1.98 7.89 2.31
N SER A 79 3.12 8.34 2.84
CA SER A 79 3.21 9.63 3.54
C SER A 79 4.05 10.69 2.82
N GLY A 80 4.84 10.30 1.83
CA GLY A 80 5.61 11.24 1.01
C GLY A 80 4.76 11.93 -0.06
N SER A 81 5.25 13.08 -0.53
CA SER A 81 4.64 13.87 -1.59
C SER A 81 4.79 13.19 -2.95
N GLN A 82 3.82 13.41 -3.85
CA GLN A 82 3.79 12.82 -5.18
C GLN A 82 3.79 11.27 -5.16
N SER A 83 3.40 10.68 -4.04
CA SER A 83 3.38 9.23 -3.84
C SER A 83 1.98 8.64 -4.02
N VAL A 84 1.91 7.34 -4.34
CA VAL A 84 0.64 6.65 -4.59
C VAL A 84 0.50 5.41 -3.71
N ALA A 85 -0.59 5.33 -2.96
CA ALA A 85 -1.00 4.12 -2.24
C ALA A 85 -2.05 3.35 -3.04
N ALA A 86 -1.77 2.11 -3.39
CA ALA A 86 -2.66 1.25 -4.16
C ALA A 86 -3.00 -0.02 -3.37
N SER A 87 -4.29 -0.25 -3.13
CA SER A 87 -4.78 -1.50 -2.54
C SER A 87 -5.77 -2.18 -3.48
N LEU A 88 -5.40 -3.37 -3.94
CA LEU A 88 -6.02 -4.06 -5.07
C LEU A 88 -6.69 -5.39 -4.70
N GLY A 89 -6.56 -5.83 -3.45
CA GLY A 89 -7.18 -7.04 -2.89
C GLY A 89 -8.60 -6.85 -2.37
N ILE A 90 -9.23 -7.93 -1.91
CA ILE A 90 -10.62 -7.88 -1.40
C ILE A 90 -10.65 -7.09 -0.08
N LYS A 91 -11.59 -6.15 0.07
CA LYS A 91 -11.70 -5.29 1.28
C LYS A 91 -10.38 -4.58 1.62
N GLY A 92 -9.66 -4.17 0.58
CA GLY A 92 -8.41 -3.43 0.72
C GLY A 92 -8.66 -1.95 0.99
N LYS A 93 -7.82 -1.33 1.81
CA LYS A 93 -7.88 0.10 2.13
C LYS A 93 -6.59 0.84 1.78
N SER A 94 -6.72 2.12 1.44
CA SER A 94 -5.60 2.96 1.04
C SER A 94 -5.65 4.31 1.74
N ARG A 95 -4.48 4.86 2.07
CA ARG A 95 -4.33 6.19 2.65
C ARG A 95 -3.12 6.90 2.03
N ALA A 96 -3.26 8.19 1.79
CA ALA A 96 -2.16 9.04 1.34
C ALA A 96 -2.14 10.37 2.09
N SER A 97 -0.95 10.94 2.26
CA SER A 97 -0.78 12.33 2.73
C SER A 97 -1.06 13.34 1.61
N GLU A 98 -1.08 14.63 1.97
CA GLU A 98 -1.28 15.73 1.03
C GLU A 98 -0.26 15.67 -0.13
N GLY A 99 -0.73 15.94 -1.35
CA GLY A 99 0.09 15.81 -2.56
C GLY A 99 0.28 14.37 -3.05
N GLY A 100 -0.25 13.37 -2.34
CA GLY A 100 -0.32 11.99 -2.78
C GLY A 100 -1.63 11.61 -3.47
N ALA A 101 -1.77 10.33 -3.81
CA ALA A 101 -2.99 9.77 -4.39
C ALA A 101 -3.26 8.37 -3.85
N ILE A 102 -4.52 7.94 -3.96
CA ILE A 102 -4.96 6.60 -3.65
C ILE A 102 -5.52 5.90 -4.88
N VAL A 103 -5.34 4.58 -4.95
CA VAL A 103 -6.00 3.67 -5.88
C VAL A 103 -6.63 2.55 -5.07
N LEU A 104 -7.89 2.24 -5.36
CA LEU A 104 -8.68 1.23 -4.67
C LEU A 104 -9.46 0.38 -5.66
N CYS A 105 -9.58 -0.91 -5.34
CA CYS A 105 -10.46 -1.84 -6.02
C CYS A 105 -11.58 -2.31 -5.09
N TYR A 106 -12.80 -2.41 -5.62
CA TYR A 106 -13.87 -3.18 -5.02
C TYR A 106 -13.99 -4.52 -5.76
N ARG A 107 -13.94 -5.61 -4.98
CA ARG A 107 -14.10 -6.98 -5.47
C ARG A 107 -15.24 -7.66 -4.74
N ASP A 108 -15.97 -8.52 -5.44
CA ASP A 108 -17.01 -9.34 -4.84
C ASP A 108 -16.42 -10.49 -3.98
N LYS A 109 -17.30 -11.31 -3.40
CA LYS A 109 -16.90 -12.47 -2.58
C LYS A 109 -16.16 -13.58 -3.35
N ASN A 110 -16.24 -13.58 -4.68
CA ASN A 110 -15.56 -14.53 -5.55
C ASN A 110 -14.21 -13.97 -6.06
N GLY A 111 -13.88 -12.72 -5.71
CA GLY A 111 -12.68 -12.02 -6.17
C GLY A 111 -12.83 -11.31 -7.52
N GLU A 112 -14.04 -11.29 -8.09
CA GLU A 112 -14.33 -10.57 -9.34
C GLU A 112 -14.13 -9.07 -9.13
N LEU A 113 -13.42 -8.42 -10.05
CA LEU A 113 -13.20 -6.97 -10.01
C LEU A 113 -14.45 -6.24 -10.51
N ILE A 114 -15.11 -5.53 -9.60
CA ILE A 114 -16.34 -4.80 -9.92
C ILE A 114 -16.03 -3.31 -10.17
N HIS A 115 -15.20 -2.71 -9.32
CA HIS A 115 -14.81 -1.30 -9.45
C HIS A 115 -13.32 -1.09 -9.22
N ILE A 116 -12.78 -0.11 -9.93
CA ILE A 116 -11.49 0.51 -9.65
C ILE A 116 -11.66 2.02 -9.72
N ARG A 117 -11.07 2.72 -8.76
CA ARG A 117 -11.03 4.19 -8.72
C ARG A 117 -9.66 4.66 -8.26
N ALA A 118 -9.30 5.83 -8.75
CA ALA A 118 -8.13 6.57 -8.32
C ALA A 118 -8.55 8.01 -8.04
N SER A 119 -7.95 8.62 -7.01
CA SER A 119 -8.12 10.03 -6.74
C SER A 119 -6.89 10.59 -6.04
N LYS A 120 -6.54 11.82 -6.36
CA LYS A 120 -5.56 12.58 -5.59
C LYS A 120 -6.18 13.02 -4.27
N VAL A 121 -5.34 13.15 -3.26
CA VAL A 121 -5.72 13.76 -2.00
C VAL A 121 -6.08 15.24 -2.25
N GLY A 122 -7.20 15.69 -1.69
CA GLY A 122 -7.78 17.01 -1.93
C GLY A 122 -8.77 17.05 -3.12
N GLU A 123 -8.89 15.96 -3.88
CA GLU A 123 -9.84 15.83 -4.99
C GLU A 123 -10.89 14.75 -4.68
N ASN A 124 -12.09 14.87 -5.27
CA ASN A 124 -13.19 13.90 -5.14
C ASN A 124 -13.55 13.52 -3.69
N GLY A 125 -13.41 14.47 -2.75
CA GLY A 125 -13.71 14.26 -1.33
C GLY A 125 -12.66 13.48 -0.54
N ILE A 126 -11.49 13.16 -1.12
CA ILE A 126 -10.42 12.45 -0.41
C ILE A 126 -9.65 13.39 0.51
N MET A 127 -9.75 13.15 1.81
CA MET A 127 -9.01 13.89 2.83
C MET A 127 -7.61 13.30 3.04
N PRO A 128 -6.61 14.14 3.35
CA PRO A 128 -5.27 13.65 3.68
C PRO A 128 -5.31 12.79 4.93
N ASN A 129 -4.41 11.79 4.98
CA ASN A 129 -4.21 10.93 6.15
C ASN A 129 -5.47 10.20 6.63
N THR A 130 -6.45 10.01 5.74
CA THR A 130 -7.70 9.28 6.01
C THR A 130 -7.71 7.97 5.21
N TRP A 131 -8.17 6.90 5.86
CA TRP A 131 -8.30 5.60 5.21
C TRP A 131 -9.58 5.53 4.41
N TYR A 132 -9.47 5.07 3.16
CA TYR A 132 -10.63 4.86 2.29
C TYR A 132 -10.69 3.41 1.79
N GLN A 133 -11.93 2.96 1.57
CA GLN A 133 -12.28 1.76 0.80
C GLN A 133 -13.26 2.16 -0.31
N LEU A 134 -13.44 1.27 -1.29
CA LEU A 134 -14.59 1.39 -2.20
C LEU A 134 -15.77 0.60 -1.65
N ASN A 135 -16.97 1.16 -1.76
CA ASN A 135 -18.22 0.43 -1.53
C ASN A 135 -18.68 -0.31 -2.80
N GLU A 136 -19.82 -0.97 -2.71
CA GLU A 136 -20.43 -1.75 -3.80
C GLU A 136 -20.88 -0.91 -5.00
N ASP A 137 -21.05 0.41 -4.82
CA ASP A 137 -21.37 1.37 -5.89
C ASP A 137 -20.10 2.01 -6.50
N GLY A 138 -18.92 1.69 -5.95
CA GLY A 138 -17.64 2.22 -6.41
C GLY A 138 -17.37 3.65 -5.96
N GLU A 139 -17.98 4.08 -4.85
CA GLU A 139 -17.71 5.33 -4.16
C GLU A 139 -16.65 5.15 -3.07
N PHE A 140 -15.86 6.20 -2.83
CA PHE A 140 -14.91 6.22 -1.73
C PHE A 140 -15.64 6.40 -0.39
N VAL A 141 -15.40 5.48 0.54
CA VAL A 141 -15.97 5.52 1.89
C VAL A 141 -14.86 5.51 2.92
N GLU A 142 -14.93 6.42 3.89
CA GLU A 142 -14.00 6.48 5.01
C GLU A 142 -14.12 5.22 5.87
N CYS A 143 -12.98 4.74 6.36
CA CYS A 143 -12.92 3.58 7.25
C CYS A 143 -11.84 3.74 8.32
N GLU A 144 -11.85 2.85 9.31
CA GLU A 144 -10.79 2.71 10.32
C GLU A 144 -9.66 1.78 9.85
#